data_AF-A0A137PFP3-F1
#
_entry.id   AF-A0A137PFP3-F1
#
_cell.length_a   1.000
_cell.length_b   1.000
_cell.length_c   1.000
_cell.angle_alpha   90.00
_cell.angle_beta   90.00
_cell.angle_gamma   90.00
#
_symmetry.space_group_name_H-M   'P 1'
#
loop_
_entity.id
_entity.type
_entity.pdbx_description
1 polymer ?
#
loop_
_entity_poly.entity_id
_entity_poly.type
_entity_poly.pdbx_seq_one_letter_code
_entity_poly.pdbx_strand_id
1 'polypeptide(L)'
;MDLGYRRSGTVLYRSSLLETCCPPYAIRLDSTNFICSKSQKKVIKKVFNFLVPNIEERQKIRKSYPDNPTTIEELLLPIDNIEDLKIELSPSEYNEESFELYKSYQMSIHKDKEEDVKPDGFKRFLCNSPIEIESVPSLVTGGYGSFHQKYYYKGELIALSVLDILPESVSSVYFMYSPEYEKLSLGTFSALKEIQLTLQLQKQLPKLKYYYMGLYIHNCPKMKYKAEYHPSYLLDPSSLSWVSFSECEDKLDEAVKSKELYTPLISNSPQPLPHPFEWCAKHPGFVNIESIDKSHLYDLKIQMPTLDERKNRVLKVFPGEFIIKYFEEDNDFINHFKEAFAALGPELAYDIVLSC
;
A
#
# COMPACT_ATOMS: atom_id res chain seq x y z
N MET A 1 -3.72 7.95 1.35
CA MET A 1 -2.94 7.04 0.48
C MET A 1 -2.86 7.53 -0.97
N ASP A 2 -3.88 8.26 -1.48
CA ASP A 2 -3.94 8.69 -2.89
C ASP A 2 -2.84 9.67 -3.32
N LEU A 3 -2.26 10.40 -2.39
CA LEU A 3 -1.10 11.28 -2.61
C LEU A 3 0.25 10.54 -2.56
N GLY A 4 0.23 9.20 -2.68
CA GLY A 4 1.45 8.38 -2.71
C GLY A 4 1.98 7.94 -1.34
N TYR A 5 1.32 8.32 -0.25
CA TYR A 5 1.66 7.84 1.10
C TYR A 5 1.43 6.34 1.23
N ARG A 6 2.23 5.70 2.08
CA ARG A 6 2.16 4.30 2.50
C ARG A 6 2.30 4.23 4.02
N ARG A 7 2.00 3.07 4.62
CA ARG A 7 2.20 2.85 6.05
C ARG A 7 3.10 1.68 6.37
N SER A 8 3.80 1.77 7.50
CA SER A 8 4.48 0.67 8.17
C SER A 8 4.16 0.76 9.66
N GLY A 9 3.38 -0.21 10.17
CA GLY A 9 2.76 -0.05 11.48
C GLY A 9 1.94 1.23 11.56
N THR A 10 2.25 2.07 12.55
CA THR A 10 1.63 3.39 12.80
C THR A 10 2.27 4.55 12.05
N VAL A 11 3.31 4.32 11.25
CA VAL A 11 4.05 5.38 10.55
C VAL A 11 3.53 5.53 9.14
N LEU A 12 3.10 6.73 8.76
CA LEU A 12 2.86 7.11 7.36
C LEU A 12 4.13 7.68 6.75
N TYR A 13 4.44 7.27 5.52
CA TYR A 13 5.63 7.72 4.81
C TYR A 13 5.37 7.83 3.31
N ARG A 14 6.19 8.63 2.63
CA ARG A 14 6.27 8.72 1.17
C ARG A 14 7.75 8.64 0.77
N SER A 15 8.07 7.87 -0.25
CA SER A 15 9.45 7.66 -0.67
C SER A 15 10.04 8.91 -1.34
N SER A 16 11.29 9.23 -1.00
CA SER A 16 12.09 10.26 -1.70
C SER A 16 12.61 9.67 -3.01
N LEU A 17 11.96 10.03 -4.13
CA LEU A 17 12.33 9.51 -5.45
C LEU A 17 13.68 10.04 -5.93
N LEU A 18 14.08 11.24 -5.50
CA LEU A 18 15.37 11.85 -5.88
C LEU A 18 16.58 11.11 -5.32
N GLU A 19 16.42 10.43 -4.18
CA GLU A 19 17.52 9.83 -3.42
C GLU A 19 17.50 8.30 -3.47
N THR A 20 16.47 7.71 -4.07
CA THR A 20 16.34 6.25 -4.16
C THR A 20 16.91 5.78 -5.49
N CYS A 21 17.86 4.84 -5.47
CA CYS A 21 18.48 4.29 -6.68
C CYS A 21 17.51 3.55 -7.63
N CYS A 22 16.29 3.25 -7.16
CA CYS A 22 15.23 2.59 -7.90
C CYS A 22 13.90 3.27 -7.55
N PRO A 23 13.37 4.16 -8.41
CA PRO A 23 12.23 5.00 -8.06
C PRO A 23 10.95 4.18 -7.80
N PRO A 24 10.35 4.27 -6.59
CA PRO A 24 9.10 3.59 -6.29
C PRO A 24 7.88 4.47 -6.58
N TYR A 25 7.02 4.02 -7.48
CA TYR A 25 5.76 4.68 -7.81
C TYR A 25 4.60 4.05 -7.04
N ALA A 26 3.66 4.86 -6.58
CA ALA A 26 2.38 4.31 -6.12
C ALA A 26 1.63 3.72 -7.32
N ILE A 27 1.15 2.48 -7.18
CA ILE A 27 0.37 1.80 -8.22
C ILE A 27 -1.03 1.46 -7.70
N ARG A 28 -2.03 1.66 -8.56
CA ARG A 28 -3.41 1.23 -8.33
C ARG A 28 -4.02 0.61 -9.59
N LEU A 29 -5.08 -0.16 -9.40
CA LEU A 29 -5.93 -0.76 -10.43
C LEU A 29 -7.35 -0.22 -10.26
N ASP A 30 -8.04 0.11 -11.36
CA ASP A 30 -9.50 0.30 -11.33
C ASP A 30 -10.19 -1.08 -11.42
N SER A 31 -10.75 -1.54 -10.30
CA SER A 31 -11.31 -2.89 -10.19
C SER A 31 -12.55 -3.09 -11.06
N THR A 32 -13.29 -2.03 -11.39
CA THR A 32 -14.51 -2.13 -12.20
C THR A 32 -14.22 -2.45 -13.66
N ASN A 33 -13.00 -2.16 -14.11
CA ASN A 33 -12.54 -2.42 -15.46
C ASN A 33 -11.51 -3.57 -15.51
N PHE A 34 -11.32 -4.29 -14.40
CA PHE A 34 -10.31 -5.33 -14.32
C PHE A 34 -10.62 -6.50 -15.26
N ILE A 35 -9.62 -6.89 -16.06
CA ILE A 35 -9.71 -8.04 -16.95
C ILE A 35 -8.68 -9.08 -16.52
N CYS A 36 -9.19 -10.26 -16.14
CA CYS A 36 -8.34 -11.36 -15.69
C CYS A 36 -7.54 -11.96 -16.87
N SER A 37 -6.22 -11.94 -16.76
CA SER A 37 -5.28 -12.41 -17.76
C SER A 37 -5.25 -13.95 -17.87
N LYS A 38 -4.63 -14.49 -18.94
CA LYS A 38 -4.45 -15.95 -19.09
C LYS A 38 -3.63 -16.56 -17.95
N SER A 39 -2.61 -15.85 -17.42
CA SER A 39 -1.79 -16.33 -16.30
C SER A 39 -2.58 -16.33 -14.99
N GLN A 40 -3.37 -15.30 -14.74
CA GLN A 40 -4.26 -15.21 -13.57
C GLN A 40 -5.35 -16.31 -13.61
N LYS A 41 -6.00 -16.53 -14.77
CA LYS A 41 -6.96 -17.64 -14.96
C LYS A 41 -6.34 -19.02 -14.70
N LYS A 42 -5.04 -19.21 -15.03
CA LYS A 42 -4.32 -20.45 -14.70
C LYS A 42 -4.17 -20.63 -13.19
N VAL A 43 -3.94 -19.55 -12.43
CA VAL A 43 -3.87 -19.60 -10.96
C VAL A 43 -5.23 -19.97 -10.38
N ILE A 44 -6.33 -19.35 -10.83
CA ILE A 44 -7.70 -19.71 -10.43
C ILE A 44 -7.95 -21.21 -10.66
N LYS A 45 -7.64 -21.71 -11.87
CA LYS A 45 -7.79 -23.14 -12.22
C LYS A 45 -6.92 -24.04 -11.33
N LYS A 46 -5.70 -23.60 -10.99
CA LYS A 46 -4.77 -24.33 -10.13
C LYS A 46 -5.33 -24.47 -8.71
N VAL A 47 -5.78 -23.38 -8.12
CA VAL A 47 -6.41 -23.37 -6.79
C VAL A 47 -7.67 -24.22 -6.79
N PHE A 48 -8.56 -24.04 -7.76
CA PHE A 48 -9.77 -24.86 -7.88
C PHE A 48 -9.47 -26.37 -7.97
N ASN A 49 -8.48 -26.77 -8.78
CA ASN A 49 -8.08 -28.16 -8.89
C ASN A 49 -7.44 -28.72 -7.61
N PHE A 50 -6.79 -27.88 -6.82
CA PHE A 50 -6.24 -28.27 -5.53
C PHE A 50 -7.35 -28.51 -4.51
N LEU A 51 -8.34 -27.61 -4.47
CA LEU A 51 -9.50 -27.70 -3.57
C LEU A 51 -10.41 -28.88 -3.91
N VAL A 52 -10.58 -29.18 -5.20
CA VAL A 52 -11.43 -30.27 -5.70
C VAL A 52 -10.56 -31.30 -6.45
N PRO A 53 -9.89 -32.23 -5.75
CA PRO A 53 -8.98 -33.17 -6.39
C PRO A 53 -9.71 -34.18 -7.29
N ASN A 54 -10.94 -34.56 -6.94
CA ASN A 54 -11.75 -35.50 -7.70
C ASN A 54 -12.12 -34.92 -9.10
N ILE A 55 -11.87 -35.67 -10.17
CA ILE A 55 -12.10 -35.21 -11.56
C ILE A 55 -13.61 -35.13 -11.88
N GLU A 56 -14.39 -36.12 -11.46
CA GLU A 56 -15.82 -36.19 -11.72
C GLU A 56 -16.57 -35.07 -11.01
N GLU A 57 -16.19 -34.82 -9.76
CA GLU A 57 -16.71 -33.70 -8.97
C GLU A 57 -16.38 -32.35 -9.62
N ARG A 58 -15.13 -32.15 -10.07
CA ARG A 58 -14.76 -30.95 -10.84
C ARG A 58 -15.61 -30.74 -12.08
N GLN A 59 -15.92 -31.81 -12.81
CA GLN A 59 -16.76 -31.72 -14.00
C GLN A 59 -18.21 -31.36 -13.64
N LYS A 60 -18.74 -31.94 -12.55
CA LYS A 60 -20.07 -31.62 -12.03
C LYS A 60 -20.17 -30.15 -11.63
N ILE A 61 -19.20 -29.65 -10.86
CA ILE A 61 -19.15 -28.25 -10.42
C ILE A 61 -19.00 -27.33 -11.63
N ARG A 62 -18.12 -27.62 -12.60
CA ARG A 62 -17.99 -26.77 -13.80
C ARG A 62 -19.27 -26.64 -14.60
N LYS A 63 -20.07 -27.70 -14.69
CA LYS A 63 -21.36 -27.68 -15.39
C LYS A 63 -22.42 -26.82 -14.70
N SER A 64 -22.26 -26.47 -13.42
CA SER A 64 -23.20 -25.60 -12.70
C SER A 64 -22.87 -24.10 -12.82
N TYR A 65 -21.81 -23.73 -13.54
CA TYR A 65 -21.37 -22.34 -13.71
C TYR A 65 -21.30 -21.97 -15.19
N PRO A 66 -21.27 -20.67 -15.54
CA PRO A 66 -21.20 -20.22 -16.93
C PRO A 66 -19.99 -20.82 -17.68
N ASP A 67 -20.18 -21.22 -18.94
CA ASP A 67 -19.12 -21.82 -19.77
C ASP A 67 -18.00 -20.82 -20.11
N ASN A 68 -18.30 -19.52 -20.14
CA ASN A 68 -17.35 -18.48 -20.51
C ASN A 68 -17.39 -17.29 -19.53
N PRO A 69 -16.91 -17.47 -18.29
CA PRO A 69 -16.89 -16.41 -17.29
C PRO A 69 -15.95 -15.27 -17.72
N THR A 70 -16.45 -14.05 -17.67
CA THR A 70 -15.77 -12.84 -18.14
C THR A 70 -15.36 -11.93 -17.00
N THR A 71 -16.12 -11.90 -15.91
CA THR A 71 -15.82 -11.09 -14.73
C THR A 71 -15.03 -11.87 -13.68
N ILE A 72 -14.35 -11.16 -12.79
CA ILE A 72 -13.62 -11.81 -11.68
C ILE A 72 -14.56 -12.51 -10.69
N GLU A 73 -15.77 -11.96 -10.48
CA GLU A 73 -16.79 -12.57 -9.64
C GLU A 73 -17.27 -13.91 -10.21
N GLU A 74 -17.54 -13.98 -11.52
CA GLU A 74 -17.91 -15.24 -12.20
C GLU A 74 -16.78 -16.27 -12.18
N LEU A 75 -15.54 -15.82 -12.39
CA LEU A 75 -14.36 -16.70 -12.41
C LEU A 75 -14.07 -17.35 -11.06
N LEU A 76 -14.36 -16.66 -9.95
CA LEU A 76 -14.09 -17.12 -8.59
C LEU A 76 -15.29 -17.82 -7.95
N LEU A 77 -16.50 -17.65 -8.48
CA LEU A 77 -17.72 -18.28 -7.96
C LEU A 77 -17.61 -19.79 -7.70
N PRO A 78 -16.94 -20.62 -8.55
CA PRO A 78 -16.77 -22.05 -8.26
C PRO A 78 -15.87 -22.34 -7.05
N ILE A 79 -14.97 -21.42 -6.71
CA ILE A 79 -14.07 -21.52 -5.56
C ILE A 79 -14.75 -21.00 -4.30
N ASP A 80 -15.52 -19.91 -4.42
CA ASP A 80 -16.20 -19.26 -3.29
C ASP A 80 -17.24 -20.16 -2.62
N ASN A 81 -17.77 -21.15 -3.35
CA ASN A 81 -18.74 -22.12 -2.87
C ASN A 81 -18.12 -23.45 -2.41
N ILE A 82 -16.80 -23.54 -2.29
CA ILE A 82 -16.14 -24.73 -1.74
C ILE A 82 -16.10 -24.65 -0.22
N GLU A 83 -16.78 -25.58 0.45
CA GLU A 83 -16.90 -25.62 1.92
C GLU A 83 -15.54 -25.70 2.64
N ASP A 84 -14.57 -26.41 2.05
CA ASP A 84 -13.22 -26.55 2.61
C ASP A 84 -12.42 -25.25 2.61
N LEU A 85 -12.80 -24.24 1.82
CA LEU A 85 -12.11 -22.94 1.78
C LEU A 85 -12.99 -21.86 2.42
N LYS A 86 -12.52 -21.32 3.55
CA LYS A 86 -13.18 -20.21 4.23
C LYS A 86 -12.30 -18.97 4.17
N ILE A 87 -12.88 -17.84 3.76
CA ILE A 87 -12.17 -16.55 3.71
C ILE A 87 -12.92 -15.57 4.60
N GLU A 88 -12.23 -15.05 5.61
CA GLU A 88 -12.81 -14.18 6.63
C GLU A 88 -12.10 -12.84 6.66
N LEU A 89 -12.86 -11.78 6.88
CA LEU A 89 -12.32 -10.45 7.11
C LEU A 89 -12.59 -10.07 8.56
N SER A 90 -11.56 -9.62 9.26
CA SER A 90 -11.64 -9.21 10.67
C SER A 90 -10.78 -7.98 10.91
N PRO A 91 -11.05 -7.16 11.95
CA PRO A 91 -10.17 -6.07 12.33
C PRO A 91 -8.71 -6.53 12.48
N SER A 92 -7.74 -5.67 12.18
CA SER A 92 -6.32 -6.02 12.22
C SER A 92 -5.80 -6.14 13.66
N GLU A 93 -6.18 -7.22 14.33
CA GLU A 93 -5.86 -7.50 15.73
C GLU A 93 -4.85 -8.64 15.87
N TYR A 94 -4.18 -8.67 17.02
CA TYR A 94 -3.29 -9.77 17.35
C TYR A 94 -4.09 -11.05 17.59
N ASN A 95 -3.65 -12.14 16.99
CA ASN A 95 -4.07 -13.48 17.38
C ASN A 95 -2.89 -14.44 17.17
N GLU A 96 -2.84 -15.48 18.00
CA GLU A 96 -1.70 -16.40 18.05
C GLU A 96 -1.53 -17.15 16.73
N GLU A 97 -2.63 -17.61 16.13
CA GLU A 97 -2.62 -18.34 14.86
C GLU A 97 -1.99 -17.53 13.71
N SER A 98 -2.34 -16.25 13.60
CA SER A 98 -1.76 -15.34 12.59
C SER A 98 -0.29 -15.04 12.86
N PHE A 99 0.11 -14.99 14.14
CA PHE A 99 1.52 -14.82 14.50
C PHE A 99 2.34 -16.05 14.13
N GLU A 100 1.85 -17.27 14.37
CA GLU A 100 2.54 -18.49 13.98
C GLU A 100 2.69 -18.62 12.45
N LEU A 101 1.66 -18.25 11.69
CA LEU A 101 1.77 -18.14 10.23
C LEU A 101 2.85 -17.13 9.82
N TYR A 102 2.84 -15.93 10.41
CA TYR A 102 3.85 -14.91 10.17
C TYR A 102 5.26 -15.40 10.47
N LYS A 103 5.44 -16.07 11.61
CA LYS A 103 6.72 -16.62 12.06
C LYS A 103 7.27 -17.65 11.08
N SER A 104 6.44 -18.62 10.70
CA SER A 104 6.79 -19.63 9.69
C SER A 104 7.16 -18.98 8.35
N TYR A 105 6.41 -17.95 7.93
CA TYR A 105 6.68 -17.20 6.71
C TYR A 105 8.01 -16.44 6.76
N GLN A 106 8.29 -15.69 7.83
CA GLN A 106 9.56 -14.95 7.99
C GLN A 106 10.76 -15.89 7.92
N MET A 107 10.71 -16.99 8.68
CA MET A 107 11.81 -17.96 8.73
C MET A 107 12.02 -18.65 7.37
N SER A 108 10.95 -18.99 6.67
CA SER A 108 11.02 -19.77 5.43
C SER A 108 11.35 -18.90 4.22
N ILE A 109 10.73 -17.73 4.10
CA ILE A 109 10.80 -16.87 2.91
C ILE A 109 11.86 -15.78 3.08
N HIS A 110 11.91 -15.12 4.24
CA HIS A 110 12.86 -14.04 4.53
C HIS A 110 14.17 -14.52 5.16
N LYS A 111 14.22 -15.77 5.65
CA LYS A 111 15.37 -16.39 6.33
C LYS A 111 15.76 -15.69 7.63
N ASP A 112 14.79 -15.03 8.26
CA ASP A 112 14.96 -14.45 9.59
C ASP A 112 15.17 -15.56 10.62
N LYS A 113 15.94 -15.25 11.67
CA LYS A 113 16.13 -16.19 12.78
C LYS A 113 14.90 -16.20 13.67
N GLU A 114 14.57 -17.36 14.22
CA GLU A 114 13.42 -17.52 15.11
C GLU A 114 13.46 -16.55 16.31
N GLU A 115 14.65 -16.29 16.83
CA GLU A 115 14.86 -15.37 17.95
C GLU A 115 14.51 -13.91 17.62
N ASP A 116 14.56 -13.51 16.35
CA ASP A 116 14.27 -12.14 15.91
C ASP A 116 12.76 -11.93 15.63
N VAL A 117 12.01 -13.01 15.42
CA VAL A 117 10.59 -12.95 15.08
C VAL A 117 9.73 -12.98 16.34
N LYS A 118 9.36 -11.79 16.84
CA LYS A 118 8.62 -11.63 18.11
C LYS A 118 7.18 -11.14 17.92
N PRO A 119 6.25 -11.51 18.83
CA PRO A 119 4.87 -11.03 18.81
C PRO A 119 4.73 -9.50 18.76
N ASP A 120 5.60 -8.77 19.46
CA ASP A 120 5.57 -7.30 19.45
C ASP A 120 5.99 -6.70 18.11
N GLY A 121 6.88 -7.37 17.38
CA GLY A 121 7.22 -7.02 16.00
C GLY A 121 6.01 -7.17 15.08
N PHE A 122 5.31 -8.31 15.20
CA PHE A 122 4.08 -8.58 14.46
C PHE A 122 2.99 -7.55 14.77
N LYS A 123 2.70 -7.29 16.05
CA LYS A 123 1.73 -6.27 16.48
C LYS A 123 2.07 -4.90 15.91
N ARG A 124 3.32 -4.47 16.09
CA ARG A 124 3.79 -3.15 15.63
C ARG A 124 3.65 -2.99 14.12
N PHE A 125 3.97 -4.04 13.34
CA PHE A 125 4.01 -3.95 11.90
C PHE A 125 2.64 -4.19 11.24
N LEU A 126 1.87 -5.17 11.73
CA LEU A 126 0.72 -5.75 11.02
C LEU A 126 -0.63 -5.60 11.73
N CYS A 127 -0.64 -5.28 13.02
CA CYS A 127 -1.89 -5.00 13.76
C CYS A 127 -2.09 -3.49 13.96
N ASN A 128 -1.04 -2.80 14.39
CA ASN A 128 -1.10 -1.37 14.64
C ASN A 128 -1.23 -0.60 13.32
N SER A 129 -2.10 0.39 13.32
CA SER A 129 -2.40 1.22 12.14
C SER A 129 -2.61 2.68 12.56
N PRO A 130 -2.22 3.66 11.72
CA PRO A 130 -2.58 5.06 11.89
C PRO A 130 -3.97 5.38 11.33
N ILE A 131 -4.63 4.41 10.68
CA ILE A 131 -5.94 4.59 10.06
C ILE A 131 -7.00 4.43 11.14
N GLU A 132 -7.81 5.47 11.31
CA GLU A 132 -8.93 5.45 12.24
C GLU A 132 -10.07 4.61 11.69
N ILE A 133 -10.76 3.91 12.59
CA ILE A 133 -11.94 3.13 12.23
C ILE A 133 -13.10 4.10 12.09
N GLU A 134 -13.71 4.12 10.91
CA GLU A 134 -14.91 4.90 10.63
C GLU A 134 -16.04 3.94 10.28
N SER A 135 -17.11 3.96 11.08
CA SER A 135 -18.28 3.13 10.82
C SER A 135 -19.05 3.69 9.63
N VAL A 136 -19.18 2.89 8.57
CA VAL A 136 -20.02 3.21 7.40
C VAL A 136 -20.91 2.03 7.04
N PRO A 137 -22.05 2.24 6.37
CA PRO A 137 -22.94 1.15 5.94
C PRO A 137 -22.25 0.20 4.96
N SER A 138 -21.57 -0.81 5.49
CA SER A 138 -20.93 -1.89 4.76
C SER A 138 -21.24 -3.20 5.46
N LEU A 139 -22.05 -4.05 4.84
CA LEU A 139 -22.35 -5.40 5.35
C LEU A 139 -21.11 -6.32 5.38
N VAL A 140 -20.01 -5.93 4.71
CA VAL A 140 -18.79 -6.73 4.61
C VAL A 140 -17.79 -6.37 5.71
N THR A 141 -17.59 -5.08 5.98
CA THR A 141 -16.54 -4.59 6.90
C THR A 141 -17.08 -3.84 8.12
N GLY A 142 -18.32 -3.36 8.07
CA GLY A 142 -18.87 -2.41 9.04
C GLY A 142 -18.26 -1.01 8.97
N GLY A 143 -17.26 -0.77 8.11
CA GLY A 143 -16.53 0.50 8.10
C GLY A 143 -15.27 0.54 7.24
N TYR A 144 -14.60 1.68 7.31
CA TYR A 144 -13.20 1.89 6.92
C TYR A 144 -12.27 1.53 8.08
N GLY A 145 -11.02 1.19 7.76
CA GLY A 145 -10.02 0.80 8.76
C GLY A 145 -9.02 -0.20 8.24
N SER A 146 -8.26 -0.80 9.17
CA SER A 146 -7.31 -1.87 8.86
C SER A 146 -7.85 -3.23 9.28
N PHE A 147 -7.68 -4.21 8.39
CA PHE A 147 -8.28 -5.54 8.50
C PHE A 147 -7.27 -6.63 8.16
N HIS A 148 -7.48 -7.82 8.71
CA HIS A 148 -6.85 -9.06 8.27
C HIS A 148 -7.87 -9.87 7.46
N GLN A 149 -7.53 -10.17 6.21
CA GLN A 149 -8.24 -11.15 5.40
C GLN A 149 -7.54 -12.50 5.54
N LYS A 150 -8.20 -13.44 6.20
CA LYS A 150 -7.67 -14.75 6.57
C LYS A 150 -8.21 -15.82 5.64
N TYR A 151 -7.34 -16.70 5.18
CA TYR A 151 -7.67 -17.80 4.28
C TYR A 151 -7.47 -19.11 5.01
N TYR A 152 -8.57 -19.82 5.25
CA TYR A 152 -8.58 -21.11 5.91
C TYR A 152 -8.85 -22.22 4.91
N TYR A 153 -8.06 -23.29 4.95
CA TYR A 153 -8.31 -24.52 4.22
C TYR A 153 -8.48 -25.67 5.20
N LYS A 154 -9.63 -26.35 5.17
CA LYS A 154 -9.98 -27.44 6.12
C LYS A 154 -9.79 -27.05 7.60
N GLY A 155 -10.06 -25.79 7.90
CA GLY A 155 -9.93 -25.22 9.25
C GLY A 155 -8.54 -24.73 9.64
N GLU A 156 -7.53 -24.89 8.78
CA GLU A 156 -6.16 -24.40 9.03
C GLU A 156 -5.94 -23.04 8.34
N LEU A 157 -5.35 -22.07 9.04
CA LEU A 157 -4.97 -20.78 8.44
C LEU A 157 -3.77 -20.93 7.49
N ILE A 158 -4.03 -20.85 6.19
CA ILE A 158 -3.01 -21.03 5.15
C ILE A 158 -2.46 -19.74 4.56
N ALA A 159 -3.17 -18.62 4.71
CA ALA A 159 -2.70 -17.30 4.26
C ALA A 159 -3.40 -16.16 4.98
N LEU A 160 -2.76 -14.99 4.97
CA LEU A 160 -3.28 -13.76 5.55
C LEU A 160 -2.85 -12.54 4.73
N SER A 161 -3.82 -11.72 4.31
CA SER A 161 -3.60 -10.37 3.79
C SER A 161 -3.86 -9.33 4.87
N VAL A 162 -2.97 -8.34 5.00
CA VAL A 162 -3.20 -7.13 5.77
C VAL A 162 -3.68 -6.05 4.81
N LEU A 163 -4.90 -5.58 5.02
CA LEU A 163 -5.61 -4.69 4.12
C LEU A 163 -6.01 -3.41 4.84
N ASP A 164 -5.94 -2.29 4.13
CA ASP A 164 -6.59 -1.05 4.54
C ASP A 164 -7.79 -0.79 3.64
N ILE A 165 -8.97 -0.68 4.24
CA ILE A 165 -10.20 -0.32 3.55
C ILE A 165 -10.41 1.17 3.75
N LEU A 166 -10.37 1.91 2.64
CA LEU A 166 -10.34 3.37 2.57
C LEU A 166 -11.50 3.87 1.71
N PRO A 167 -11.84 5.18 1.77
CA PRO A 167 -12.99 5.74 1.05
C PRO A 167 -13.07 5.39 -0.44
N GLU A 168 -11.93 5.36 -1.13
CA GLU A 168 -11.87 5.09 -2.58
C GLU A 168 -11.17 3.76 -2.93
N SER A 169 -10.61 3.04 -1.94
CA SER A 169 -9.78 1.88 -2.24
C SER A 169 -9.70 0.80 -1.17
N VAL A 170 -9.35 -0.41 -1.63
CA VAL A 170 -8.71 -1.45 -0.81
C VAL A 170 -7.21 -1.38 -1.07
N SER A 171 -6.40 -1.25 -0.02
CA SER A 171 -4.94 -1.19 -0.12
C SER A 171 -4.29 -2.42 0.51
N SER A 172 -3.57 -3.19 -0.32
CA SER A 172 -2.80 -4.34 0.10
C SER A 172 -1.48 -3.90 0.76
N VAL A 173 -1.37 -4.10 2.07
CA VAL A 173 -0.22 -3.64 2.88
C VAL A 173 0.82 -4.74 2.97
N TYR A 174 0.39 -5.95 3.29
CA TYR A 174 1.27 -7.11 3.45
C TYR A 174 0.52 -8.39 3.17
N PHE A 175 1.21 -9.40 2.64
CA PHE A 175 0.64 -10.72 2.41
C PHE A 175 1.61 -11.79 2.85
N MET A 176 1.12 -12.78 3.60
CA MET A 176 1.88 -13.93 4.05
C MET A 176 1.07 -15.22 3.83
N TYR A 177 1.77 -16.34 3.68
CA TYR A 177 1.15 -17.63 3.45
C TYR A 177 1.99 -18.78 4.02
N SER A 178 1.35 -19.92 4.26
CA SER A 178 2.04 -21.11 4.72
C SER A 178 2.92 -21.68 3.59
N PRO A 179 4.24 -21.84 3.79
CA PRO A 179 5.16 -22.33 2.75
C PRO A 179 4.74 -23.65 2.10
N GLU A 180 3.97 -24.48 2.80
CA GLU A 180 3.42 -25.75 2.28
C GLU A 180 2.53 -25.55 1.03
N TYR A 181 1.95 -24.36 0.89
CA TYR A 181 1.04 -23.99 -0.18
C TYR A 181 1.70 -23.12 -1.26
N GLU A 182 3.03 -22.95 -1.25
CA GLU A 182 3.78 -22.12 -2.20
C GLU A 182 3.42 -22.41 -3.68
N LYS A 183 3.26 -23.70 -4.00
CA LYS A 183 2.90 -24.17 -5.36
C LYS A 183 1.60 -23.58 -5.91
N LEU A 184 0.69 -23.10 -5.05
CA LEU A 184 -0.60 -22.55 -5.43
C LEU A 184 -0.54 -21.10 -5.94
N SER A 185 0.61 -20.43 -5.79
CA SER A 185 0.76 -19.02 -6.19
C SER A 185 -0.21 -18.10 -5.44
N LEU A 186 -0.28 -18.27 -4.11
CA LEU A 186 -1.26 -17.63 -3.24
C LEU A 186 -1.23 -16.09 -3.30
N GLY A 187 -0.09 -15.45 -3.57
CA GLY A 187 -0.04 -13.99 -3.73
C GLY A 187 -0.80 -13.48 -4.97
N THR A 188 -0.87 -14.26 -6.05
CA THR A 188 -1.75 -13.92 -7.19
C THR A 188 -3.20 -14.20 -6.85
N PHE A 189 -3.47 -15.31 -6.16
CA PHE A 189 -4.84 -15.65 -5.75
C PHE A 189 -5.41 -14.62 -4.76
N SER A 190 -4.61 -14.14 -3.81
CA SER A 190 -5.04 -13.12 -2.85
C SER A 190 -5.36 -11.81 -3.55
N ALA A 191 -4.50 -11.33 -4.46
CA ALA A 191 -4.78 -10.14 -5.25
C ALA A 191 -6.10 -10.24 -6.04
N LEU A 192 -6.41 -11.40 -6.62
CA LEU A 192 -7.69 -11.62 -7.31
C LEU A 192 -8.89 -11.58 -6.34
N LYS A 193 -8.74 -12.14 -5.14
CA LYS A 193 -9.76 -12.06 -4.07
C LYS A 193 -9.91 -10.66 -3.52
N GLU A 194 -8.83 -9.87 -3.43
CA GLU A 194 -8.83 -8.48 -2.98
C GLU A 194 -9.51 -7.56 -4.01
N ILE A 195 -9.34 -7.83 -5.30
CA ILE A 195 -10.09 -7.16 -6.38
C ILE A 195 -11.58 -7.50 -6.28
N GLN A 196 -11.92 -8.78 -6.06
CA GLN A 196 -13.31 -9.19 -5.83
C GLN A 196 -13.91 -8.50 -4.59
N LEU A 197 -13.16 -8.41 -3.48
CA LEU A 197 -13.55 -7.68 -2.27
C LEU A 197 -13.83 -6.20 -2.58
N THR A 198 -12.96 -5.57 -3.37
CA THR A 198 -13.13 -4.18 -3.81
C THR A 198 -14.46 -4.00 -4.53
N LEU A 199 -14.81 -4.89 -5.46
CA LEU A 199 -16.10 -4.87 -6.17
C LEU A 199 -17.30 -5.15 -5.26
N GLN A 200 -17.16 -6.04 -4.26
CA GLN A 200 -18.21 -6.32 -3.29
C GLN A 200 -18.52 -5.09 -2.42
N LEU A 201 -17.48 -4.39 -1.97
CA LEU A 201 -17.60 -3.16 -1.20
C LEU A 201 -18.18 -2.02 -2.05
N GLN A 202 -17.77 -1.91 -3.31
CA GLN A 202 -18.24 -0.89 -4.25
C GLN A 202 -19.77 -0.86 -4.40
N LYS A 203 -20.44 -2.03 -4.29
CA LYS A 203 -21.91 -2.15 -4.35
C LYS A 203 -22.62 -1.28 -3.29
N GLN A 204 -21.98 -1.05 -2.15
CA GLN A 204 -22.50 -0.23 -1.05
C GLN A 204 -21.75 1.11 -0.92
N LEU A 205 -20.49 1.16 -1.38
CA LEU A 205 -19.61 2.32 -1.31
C LEU A 205 -19.14 2.70 -2.73
N PRO A 206 -19.94 3.43 -3.53
CA PRO A 206 -19.69 3.59 -4.97
C PRO A 206 -18.35 4.25 -5.36
N LYS A 207 -17.76 5.04 -4.45
CA LYS A 207 -16.43 5.65 -4.65
C LYS A 207 -15.29 4.64 -4.49
N LEU A 208 -15.50 3.56 -3.73
CA LEU A 208 -14.52 2.53 -3.45
C LEU A 208 -14.42 1.58 -4.64
N LYS A 209 -13.51 1.87 -5.57
CA LYS A 209 -13.31 1.06 -6.77
C LYS A 209 -11.85 0.71 -7.06
N TYR A 210 -10.92 1.39 -6.39
CA TYR A 210 -9.52 1.17 -6.66
C TYR A 210 -8.92 0.08 -5.77
N TYR A 211 -8.04 -0.73 -6.33
CA TYR A 211 -7.22 -1.68 -5.59
C TYR A 211 -5.76 -1.24 -5.64
N TYR A 212 -5.16 -0.99 -4.46
CA TYR A 212 -3.80 -0.47 -4.32
C TYR A 212 -2.84 -1.63 -4.02
N MET A 213 -1.87 -1.84 -4.90
CA MET A 213 -0.90 -2.94 -4.78
C MET A 213 0.41 -2.50 -4.11
N GLY A 214 0.37 -1.44 -3.31
CA GLY A 214 1.57 -0.86 -2.69
C GLY A 214 2.43 -0.06 -3.67
N LEU A 215 3.74 -0.32 -3.68
CA LEU A 215 4.71 0.38 -4.53
C LEU A 215 5.11 -0.47 -5.74
N TYR A 216 5.38 0.20 -6.85
CA TYR A 216 5.86 -0.35 -8.10
C TYR A 216 7.25 0.20 -8.41
N ILE A 217 8.20 -0.68 -8.69
CA ILE A 217 9.55 -0.30 -9.10
C ILE A 217 9.77 -0.96 -10.47
N HIS A 218 9.90 -0.14 -11.51
CA HIS A 218 9.89 -0.62 -12.90
C HIS A 218 11.02 -1.62 -13.21
N ASN A 219 12.22 -1.35 -12.70
CA ASN A 219 13.39 -2.22 -12.89
C ASN A 219 13.50 -3.36 -11.86
N CYS A 220 12.51 -3.57 -11.00
CA CYS A 220 12.53 -4.65 -10.01
C CYS A 220 11.70 -5.85 -10.50
N PRO A 221 12.32 -7.00 -10.82
CA PRO A 221 11.59 -8.17 -11.31
C PRO A 221 10.48 -8.65 -10.35
N LYS A 222 10.71 -8.52 -9.04
CA LYS A 222 9.73 -8.88 -8.00
C LYS A 222 8.51 -7.95 -7.96
N MET A 223 8.60 -6.76 -8.55
CA MET A 223 7.52 -5.75 -8.55
C MET A 223 6.87 -5.55 -9.93
N LYS A 224 7.53 -5.99 -11.01
CA LYS A 224 7.05 -5.81 -12.38
C LYS A 224 5.65 -6.39 -12.61
N TYR A 225 5.32 -7.50 -11.92
CA TYR A 225 4.03 -8.18 -12.03
C TYR A 225 2.81 -7.30 -11.70
N LYS A 226 2.97 -6.24 -10.88
CA LYS A 226 1.84 -5.39 -10.47
C LYS A 226 1.25 -4.61 -11.65
N ALA A 227 2.07 -4.27 -12.64
CA ALA A 227 1.62 -3.61 -13.86
C ALA A 227 0.77 -4.55 -14.76
N GLU A 228 0.91 -5.87 -14.62
CA GLU A 228 0.14 -6.87 -15.37
C GLU A 228 -1.35 -6.93 -14.96
N TYR A 229 -1.72 -6.28 -13.85
CA TYR A 229 -3.12 -6.12 -13.43
C TYR A 229 -3.71 -4.90 -14.13
N HIS A 230 -4.46 -5.13 -15.20
CA HIS A 230 -4.94 -4.07 -16.09
C HIS A 230 -6.43 -3.74 -15.84
N PRO A 231 -6.83 -2.45 -15.90
CA PRO A 231 -5.99 -1.26 -16.13
C PRO A 231 -5.23 -0.80 -14.88
N SER A 232 -3.91 -0.69 -14.99
CA SER A 232 -3.03 -0.17 -13.92
C SER A 232 -2.67 1.29 -14.16
N TYR A 233 -2.54 2.03 -13.05
CA TYR A 233 -2.18 3.44 -13.03
C TYR A 233 -1.03 3.67 -12.06
N LEU A 234 -0.09 4.52 -12.45
CA LEU A 234 0.99 4.99 -11.61
C LEU A 234 0.75 6.43 -11.21
N LEU A 235 1.07 6.78 -9.96
CA LEU A 235 1.03 8.16 -9.50
C LEU A 235 2.27 8.90 -10.00
N ASP A 236 2.05 9.97 -10.75
CA ASP A 236 3.09 10.91 -11.13
C ASP A 236 3.64 11.61 -9.89
N PRO A 237 4.96 11.59 -9.67
CA PRO A 237 5.52 12.14 -8.45
C PRO A 237 5.59 13.66 -8.40
N SER A 238 5.60 14.34 -9.55
CA SER A 238 5.61 15.80 -9.66
C SER A 238 4.20 16.37 -9.52
N SER A 239 3.25 15.86 -10.31
CA SER A 239 1.91 16.43 -10.43
C SER A 239 0.88 15.80 -9.49
N LEU A 240 1.20 14.65 -8.87
CA LEU A 240 0.28 13.83 -8.08
C LEU A 240 -0.95 13.35 -8.87
N SER A 241 -0.81 13.24 -10.19
CA SER A 241 -1.86 12.74 -11.08
C SER A 241 -1.65 11.27 -11.36
N TRP A 242 -2.74 10.52 -11.49
CA TRP A 242 -2.68 9.12 -11.89
C TRP A 242 -2.58 8.98 -13.41
N VAL A 243 -1.51 8.36 -13.89
CA VAL A 243 -1.21 8.13 -15.32
C VAL A 243 -1.40 6.65 -15.64
N SER A 244 -2.00 6.32 -16.79
CA SER A 244 -2.12 4.93 -17.20
C SER A 244 -0.73 4.31 -17.39
N PHE A 245 -0.52 3.09 -16.90
CA PHE A 245 0.76 2.41 -17.08
C PHE A 245 1.15 2.31 -18.56
N SER A 246 0.19 2.02 -19.43
CA SER A 246 0.41 1.92 -20.88
C SER A 246 0.85 3.23 -21.54
N GLU A 247 0.58 4.38 -20.92
CA GLU A 247 0.97 5.70 -21.45
C GLU A 247 2.38 6.10 -21.01
N CYS A 248 2.87 5.54 -19.91
CA CYS A 248 4.19 5.86 -19.36
C CYS A 248 5.22 4.73 -19.46
N GLU A 249 4.86 3.56 -19.98
CA GLU A 249 5.74 2.38 -20.07
C GLU A 249 7.03 2.67 -20.85
N ASP A 250 6.92 3.22 -22.06
CA ASP A 250 8.09 3.55 -22.89
C ASP A 250 9.04 4.54 -22.20
N LYS A 251 8.47 5.51 -21.47
CA LYS A 251 9.23 6.51 -20.71
C LYS A 251 9.97 5.89 -19.54
N LEU A 252 9.35 4.94 -18.85
CA LEU A 252 9.98 4.19 -17.77
C LEU A 252 11.09 3.26 -18.29
N ASP A 253 10.87 2.63 -19.46
CA ASP A 253 11.88 1.81 -20.13
C ASP A 253 13.11 2.65 -20.54
N GLU A 254 12.90 3.86 -21.04
CA GLU A 254 13.96 4.82 -21.36
C GLU A 254 14.71 5.25 -20.09
N ALA A 255 13.99 5.63 -19.04
CA ALA A 255 14.56 6.03 -17.75
C ALA A 255 15.46 4.94 -17.13
N VAL A 256 15.07 3.67 -17.24
CA VAL A 256 15.90 2.56 -16.77
C VAL A 256 17.17 2.42 -17.61
N LYS A 257 17.10 2.64 -18.94
CA LYS A 257 18.27 2.61 -19.81
C LYS A 257 19.22 3.79 -19.53
N SER A 258 18.69 4.98 -19.29
CA SER A 258 19.45 6.20 -18.97
C SER A 258 19.92 6.25 -17.52
N LYS A 259 19.46 5.33 -16.66
CA LYS A 259 19.70 5.29 -15.20
C LYS A 259 19.24 6.58 -14.51
N GLU A 260 18.11 7.10 -14.94
CA GLU A 260 17.45 8.21 -14.26
C GLU A 260 17.00 7.80 -12.86
N LEU A 261 17.33 8.64 -11.88
CA LEU A 261 16.86 8.47 -10.50
C LEU A 261 15.41 8.94 -10.33
N TYR A 262 14.98 9.89 -11.17
CA TYR A 262 13.67 10.51 -11.12
C TYR A 262 13.08 10.65 -12.52
N THR A 263 11.87 10.15 -12.72
CA THR A 263 11.17 10.23 -14.00
C THR A 263 9.75 10.71 -13.75
N PRO A 264 9.43 11.99 -14.01
CA PRO A 264 8.04 12.40 -14.07
C PRO A 264 7.36 11.61 -15.19
N LEU A 265 6.16 11.12 -14.97
CA LEU A 265 5.39 10.34 -15.92
C LEU A 265 4.68 11.25 -16.93
N ILE A 266 4.23 12.43 -16.52
CA ILE A 266 3.59 13.41 -17.40
C ILE A 266 4.65 14.30 -18.07
N SER A 267 4.54 14.45 -19.39
CA SER A 267 5.35 15.39 -20.19
C SER A 267 5.02 16.83 -19.81
N ASN A 268 6.03 17.65 -19.53
CA ASN A 268 5.96 19.03 -18.98
C ASN A 268 5.63 19.14 -17.48
N SER A 269 5.80 18.08 -16.71
CA SER A 269 5.73 18.21 -15.25
C SER A 269 6.81 19.18 -14.74
N PRO A 270 6.51 20.02 -13.73
CA PRO A 270 7.54 20.79 -13.07
C PRO A 270 8.65 19.86 -12.58
N GLN A 271 9.90 20.29 -12.77
CA GLN A 271 11.05 19.61 -12.18
C GLN A 271 10.79 19.45 -10.67
N PRO A 272 11.09 18.27 -10.09
CA PRO A 272 10.97 18.11 -8.65
C PRO A 272 11.75 19.23 -7.96
N LEU A 273 11.14 19.88 -6.98
CA LEU A 273 11.83 20.92 -6.22
C LEU A 273 13.12 20.31 -5.64
N PRO A 274 14.25 21.03 -5.68
CA PRO A 274 15.50 20.55 -5.10
C PRO A 274 15.26 20.15 -3.65
N HIS A 275 15.96 19.11 -3.19
CA HIS A 275 15.86 18.66 -1.81
C HIS A 275 15.98 19.88 -0.87
N PRO A 276 15.20 19.99 0.23
CA PRO A 276 15.29 21.14 1.15
C PRO A 276 16.73 21.55 1.47
N PHE A 277 17.62 20.58 1.71
CA PHE A 277 19.07 20.77 1.85
C PHE A 277 19.79 21.42 0.64
N GLU A 278 19.51 21.01 -0.60
CA GLU A 278 20.13 21.61 -1.80
C GLU A 278 19.61 23.02 -2.06
N TRP A 279 18.35 23.29 -1.73
CA TRP A 279 17.78 24.62 -1.81
C TRP A 279 18.42 25.56 -0.77
N CYS A 280 18.56 25.13 0.48
CA CYS A 280 19.24 25.90 1.53
C CYS A 280 20.72 26.16 1.18
N ALA A 281 21.43 25.19 0.61
CA ALA A 281 22.82 25.34 0.20
C ALA A 281 23.02 26.41 -0.90
N LYS A 282 22.01 26.63 -1.75
CA LYS A 282 22.03 27.66 -2.80
C LYS A 282 21.57 29.05 -2.32
N HIS A 283 21.07 29.15 -1.09
CA HIS A 283 20.56 30.40 -0.49
C HIS A 283 21.22 30.63 0.89
N PRO A 284 22.52 31.01 0.93
CA PRO A 284 23.37 30.99 2.13
C PRO A 284 22.98 31.97 3.27
N GLY A 285 21.85 32.67 3.15
CA GLY A 285 21.21 33.43 4.25
C GLY A 285 20.22 32.61 5.09
N PHE A 286 19.84 31.41 4.64
CA PHE A 286 18.89 30.52 5.31
C PHE A 286 19.64 29.31 5.88
N VAL A 287 20.07 29.42 7.14
CA VAL A 287 20.68 28.41 8.02
C VAL A 287 21.85 27.60 7.40
N ASN A 288 23.06 27.82 7.92
CA ASN A 288 24.20 26.95 7.61
C ASN A 288 24.06 25.59 8.34
N ILE A 289 23.55 24.60 7.60
CA ILE A 289 23.31 23.22 8.06
C ILE A 289 24.62 22.45 8.34
N GLU A 290 25.80 22.96 7.94
CA GLU A 290 27.08 22.36 8.33
C GLU A 290 27.30 22.36 9.86
N SER A 291 26.56 23.19 10.61
CA SER A 291 26.57 23.21 12.08
C SER A 291 25.65 22.16 12.72
N ILE A 292 24.83 21.47 11.94
CA ILE A 292 23.98 20.38 12.42
C ILE A 292 24.81 19.09 12.32
N ASP A 293 25.29 18.64 13.46
CA ASP A 293 26.07 17.41 13.60
C ASP A 293 25.33 16.22 12.96
N LYS A 294 25.90 15.73 11.85
CA LYS A 294 25.36 14.61 11.06
C LYS A 294 25.31 13.31 11.86
N SER A 295 26.06 13.19 12.96
CA SER A 295 26.05 12.01 13.83
C SER A 295 24.81 11.92 14.73
N HIS A 296 24.07 13.03 14.91
CA HIS A 296 22.91 13.12 15.81
C HIS A 296 21.56 13.24 15.11
N LEU A 297 21.50 13.16 13.77
CA LEU A 297 20.24 13.16 13.01
C LEU A 297 19.32 11.97 13.37
N TYR A 298 19.93 10.88 13.87
CA TYR A 298 19.24 9.67 14.35
C TYR A 298 18.90 9.69 15.86
N ASP A 299 19.40 10.66 16.65
CA ASP A 299 19.33 10.65 18.12
C ASP A 299 18.77 11.93 18.79
N LEU A 300 18.00 12.74 18.06
CA LEU A 300 17.22 13.82 18.68
C LEU A 300 15.85 13.33 19.16
N LYS A 301 15.84 12.75 20.37
CA LYS A 301 14.65 12.61 21.21
C LYS A 301 14.34 13.97 21.85
N ILE A 302 13.16 14.52 21.58
CA ILE A 302 12.58 15.58 22.41
C ILE A 302 11.48 14.96 23.25
N GLN A 303 11.64 15.07 24.57
CA GLN A 303 10.66 14.69 25.57
C GLN A 303 9.69 15.87 25.74
N MET A 304 8.41 15.67 25.43
CA MET A 304 7.35 16.64 25.74
C MET A 304 6.81 16.37 27.16
N PRO A 305 6.48 17.39 27.96
CA PRO A 305 5.83 17.20 29.24
C PRO A 305 4.42 16.65 29.02
N THR A 306 4.12 15.58 29.74
CA THR A 306 2.86 14.85 29.72
C THR A 306 1.72 15.71 30.27
N LEU A 307 0.55 15.61 29.62
CA LEU A 307 -0.74 15.65 30.31
C LEU A 307 -1.48 14.30 30.12
N ASP A 308 -0.74 13.21 29.91
CA ASP A 308 -1.05 11.85 30.42
C ASP A 308 0.13 10.91 30.06
N GLU A 309 0.62 10.12 31.01
CA GLU A 309 1.95 9.47 31.00
C GLU A 309 2.10 8.20 30.14
N ARG A 310 1.32 7.99 29.07
CA ARG A 310 1.33 6.67 28.38
C ARG A 310 1.41 6.60 26.85
N LYS A 311 1.78 7.65 26.12
CA LYS A 311 2.01 7.53 24.66
C LYS A 311 3.16 8.41 24.16
N ASN A 312 4.35 7.81 23.99
CA ASN A 312 5.46 8.41 23.24
C ASN A 312 5.09 8.50 21.75
N ARG A 313 4.83 9.70 21.23
CA ARG A 313 4.78 10.01 19.80
C ARG A 313 5.88 11.02 19.49
N VAL A 314 6.77 10.67 18.56
CA VAL A 314 7.89 11.51 18.10
C VAL A 314 7.41 12.34 16.91
N LEU A 315 7.40 13.67 17.05
CA LEU A 315 7.18 14.62 15.96
C LEU A 315 8.38 15.59 15.94
N LYS A 316 9.07 15.68 14.79
CA LYS A 316 10.13 16.67 14.55
C LYS A 316 9.46 17.94 14.00
N VAL A 317 9.64 19.07 14.68
CA VAL A 317 9.12 20.40 14.30
C VAL A 317 10.28 21.29 13.85
N PHE A 318 10.10 22.07 12.77
CA PHE A 318 11.01 23.15 12.33
C PHE A 318 10.38 24.53 12.63
N PRO A 319 11.19 25.60 12.80
CA PRO A 319 10.78 26.83 13.48
C PRO A 319 9.79 27.66 12.66
N GLY A 320 8.56 27.80 13.17
CA GLY A 320 7.41 28.37 12.47
C GLY A 320 7.54 29.83 12.01
N GLU A 321 8.36 30.66 12.66
CA GLU A 321 8.46 32.09 12.29
C GLU A 321 9.08 32.35 10.91
N PHE A 322 9.94 31.45 10.41
CA PHE A 322 10.64 31.64 9.13
C PHE A 322 9.79 31.25 7.92
N ILE A 323 8.89 30.26 8.07
CA ILE A 323 8.04 29.75 6.99
C ILE A 323 7.00 30.79 6.59
N ILE A 324 6.42 31.49 7.58
CA ILE A 324 5.38 32.50 7.38
C ILE A 324 5.91 33.70 6.58
N LYS A 325 7.10 34.19 6.93
CA LYS A 325 7.75 35.32 6.25
C LYS A 325 8.14 35.02 4.81
N TYR A 326 8.58 33.80 4.52
CA TYR A 326 8.95 33.38 3.16
C TYR A 326 7.75 33.44 2.19
N PHE A 327 6.58 33.16 2.74
CA PHE A 327 5.35 33.00 1.99
C PHE A 327 4.56 34.30 1.81
N GLU A 328 4.76 35.30 2.68
CA GLU A 328 4.22 36.66 2.49
C GLU A 328 4.81 37.38 1.26
N GLU A 329 6.00 36.97 0.80
CA GLU A 329 6.70 37.59 -0.33
C GLU A 329 6.48 36.85 -1.68
N ASP A 330 5.75 35.74 -1.68
CA ASP A 330 5.49 34.91 -2.86
C ASP A 330 4.07 35.10 -3.41
N ASN A 331 3.96 35.53 -4.67
CA ASN A 331 2.66 35.73 -5.34
C ASN A 331 1.88 34.43 -5.56
N ASP A 332 2.55 33.26 -5.49
CA ASP A 332 1.95 31.93 -5.59
C ASP A 332 1.86 31.21 -4.23
N PHE A 333 1.93 31.97 -3.13
CA PHE A 333 1.86 31.48 -1.75
C PHE A 333 0.84 30.36 -1.54
N ILE A 334 -0.39 30.56 -2.02
CA ILE A 334 -1.50 29.62 -1.79
C ILE A 334 -1.20 28.24 -2.40
N ASN A 335 -0.48 28.15 -3.52
CA ASN A 335 -0.17 26.90 -4.18
C ASN A 335 1.00 26.18 -3.49
N HIS A 336 2.09 26.89 -3.20
CA HIS A 336 3.22 26.33 -2.46
C HIS A 336 2.85 25.93 -1.03
N PHE A 337 1.98 26.71 -0.38
CA PHE A 337 1.44 26.38 0.94
C PHE A 337 0.57 25.13 0.89
N LYS A 338 -0.32 24.97 -0.11
CA LYS A 338 -1.13 23.76 -0.29
C LYS A 338 -0.28 22.52 -0.54
N GLU A 339 0.82 22.64 -1.28
CA GLU A 339 1.74 21.54 -1.56
C GLU A 339 2.55 21.16 -0.31
N ALA A 340 3.05 22.14 0.43
CA ALA A 340 3.70 21.93 1.73
C ALA A 340 2.73 21.33 2.77
N PHE A 341 1.49 21.81 2.79
CA PHE A 341 0.41 21.30 3.64
C PHE A 341 0.07 19.84 3.29
N ALA A 342 0.00 19.52 1.99
CA ALA A 342 -0.20 18.15 1.52
C ALA A 342 0.97 17.22 1.89
N ALA A 343 2.19 17.77 2.03
CA ALA A 343 3.37 17.04 2.45
C ALA A 343 3.45 16.81 3.99
N LEU A 344 3.00 17.79 4.77
CA LEU A 344 3.11 17.82 6.25
C LEU A 344 1.91 17.18 6.97
N GLY A 345 0.74 17.10 6.31
CA GLY A 345 -0.49 16.55 6.87
C GLY A 345 -1.34 17.60 7.62
N PRO A 346 -2.66 17.35 7.75
CA PRO A 346 -3.64 18.37 8.16
C PRO A 346 -3.50 18.85 9.62
N GLU A 347 -3.12 18.01 10.57
CA GLU A 347 -2.94 18.42 11.98
C GLU A 347 -1.74 19.35 12.16
N LEU A 348 -0.56 18.97 11.64
CA LEU A 348 0.66 19.78 11.78
C LEU A 348 0.53 21.12 11.06
N ALA A 349 -0.17 21.12 9.93
CA ALA A 349 -0.35 22.34 9.16
C ALA A 349 -1.48 23.23 9.71
N TYR A 350 -2.47 22.69 10.43
CA TYR A 350 -3.44 23.46 11.23
C TYR A 350 -2.75 24.17 12.41
N ASP A 351 -1.84 23.49 13.11
CA ASP A 351 -1.09 24.07 14.22
C ASP A 351 -0.14 25.18 13.78
N ILE A 352 0.47 25.08 12.59
CA ILE A 352 1.29 26.16 12.02
C ILE A 352 0.44 27.41 11.73
N VAL A 353 -0.77 27.26 11.19
CA VAL A 353 -1.67 28.37 10.83
C VAL A 353 -2.22 29.10 12.05
N LEU A 354 -2.53 28.40 13.14
CA LEU A 354 -3.02 29.03 14.38
C LEU A 354 -1.92 29.64 15.25
N SER A 355 -0.64 29.32 14.95
CA SER A 355 0.53 29.89 15.62
C SER A 355 1.08 31.14 14.91
N CYS A 356 0.48 31.51 13.77
CA CYS A 356 0.63 32.81 13.09
C CYS A 356 -0.39 33.79 13.67
#